data_AF-Q5YMR1-F1
#
_entry.id   AF-Q5YMR1-F1
#
_cell.length_a   1.000
_cell.length_b   1.000
_cell.length_c   1.000
_cell.angle_alpha   90.00
_cell.angle_beta   90.00
_cell.angle_gamma   90.00
#
_symmetry.space_group_name_H-M   'P 1'
#
loop_
_entity.id
_entity.type
_entity.pdbx_description
1 polymer ?
#
loop_
_entity_poly.entity_id
_entity_poly.type
_entity_poly.pdbx_seq_one_letter_code
_entity_poly.pdbx_strand_id
1 'polypeptide(L)'
;MELATHTPVPGQLALWEPEVEQPHAQPSQPHRPAGQHTCPNPECGYPATGASARGRLREDVKVVWLVPDPDQPDTPAERRYCNRCRPRPPQQIADVECAACDHGGPLLVGELAKALRTRGTVPVAVRAWLLDHGWREQEGGELLCPDHPAAVR
;
A
#
# COMPACT_ATOMS: atom_id res chain seq x y z
N MET A 1 13.79 32.75 63.78
CA MET A 1 13.05 32.89 62.51
C MET A 1 12.48 31.53 62.20
N GLU A 2 11.18 31.41 62.40
CA GLU A 2 10.46 30.15 62.51
C GLU A 2 10.05 29.66 61.12
N LEU A 3 10.44 28.43 60.78
CA LEU A 3 10.06 27.75 59.55
C LEU A 3 8.64 27.22 59.73
N ALA A 4 7.68 27.81 59.02
CA ALA A 4 6.31 27.31 58.97
C ALA A 4 6.29 25.92 58.32
N THR A 5 6.04 24.89 59.12
CA THR A 5 5.72 23.54 58.63
C THR A 5 4.29 23.52 58.11
N HIS A 6 4.14 23.41 56.79
CA HIS A 6 2.86 23.21 56.13
C HIS A 6 2.46 21.73 56.21
N THR A 7 1.25 21.47 56.71
CA THR A 7 0.62 20.14 56.71
C THR A 7 0.13 19.79 55.30
N PRO A 8 0.43 18.61 54.75
CA PRO A 8 -0.06 18.23 53.42
C PRO A 8 -1.56 17.91 53.44
N VAL A 9 -2.28 18.39 52.41
CA VAL A 9 -3.70 18.11 52.16
C VAL A 9 -3.84 16.80 51.39
N PRO A 10 -4.76 15.89 51.74
CA PRO A 10 -4.98 14.66 50.97
C PRO A 10 -5.51 14.98 49.57
N GLY A 11 -4.83 14.50 48.53
CA GLY A 11 -5.29 14.59 47.13
C GLY A 11 -4.49 15.50 46.19
N GLN A 12 -3.41 16.13 46.66
CA GLN A 12 -2.52 16.90 45.78
C GLN A 12 -1.38 16.01 45.26
N LEU A 13 -1.39 15.72 43.95
CA LEU A 13 -0.29 15.01 43.29
C LEU A 13 0.97 15.89 43.31
N ALA A 14 2.07 15.33 43.81
CA ALA A 14 3.38 15.98 43.83
C ALA A 14 3.85 16.22 42.39
N LEU A 15 4.19 17.46 42.06
CA LEU A 15 4.53 17.89 40.70
C LEU A 15 6.03 17.77 40.39
N TRP A 16 6.78 17.03 41.21
CA TRP A 16 8.19 16.70 40.96
C TRP A 16 8.61 15.51 41.83
N GLU A 17 8.81 14.35 41.20
CA GLU A 17 9.60 13.25 41.75
C GLU A 17 10.88 13.15 40.91
N PRO A 18 12.05 12.90 41.51
CA PRO A 18 13.27 12.71 40.74
C PRO A 18 13.12 11.44 39.91
N GLU A 19 13.21 11.61 38.59
CA GLU A 19 13.13 10.53 37.62
C GLU A 19 14.20 9.48 37.96
N VAL A 20 13.77 8.35 38.51
CA VAL A 20 14.62 7.18 38.68
C VAL A 20 14.95 6.74 37.27
N GLU A 21 16.20 6.94 36.85
CA GLU A 21 16.71 6.58 35.54
C GLU A 21 16.52 5.06 35.36
N GLN A 22 15.39 4.69 34.74
CA GLN A 22 15.09 3.33 34.39
C GLN A 22 16.07 2.94 33.29
N PRO A 23 16.82 1.83 33.43
CA PRO A 23 17.65 1.34 32.34
C PRO A 23 16.74 1.15 31.13
N HIS A 24 16.98 1.92 30.07
CA HIS A 24 16.21 1.84 28.84
C HIS A 24 16.13 0.37 28.41
N ALA A 25 14.97 -0.24 28.59
CA ALA A 25 14.66 -1.51 27.99
C ALA A 25 14.87 -1.32 26.49
N GLN A 26 15.90 -1.96 25.93
CA GLN A 26 16.10 -1.97 24.50
C GLN A 26 14.77 -2.45 23.89
N PRO A 27 14.10 -1.65 23.04
CA PRO A 27 12.88 -2.10 22.43
C PRO A 27 13.22 -3.38 21.69
N SER A 28 12.62 -4.49 22.12
CA SER A 28 12.68 -5.77 21.44
C SER A 28 12.38 -5.48 19.99
N GLN A 29 13.41 -5.53 19.14
CA GLN A 29 13.20 -5.29 17.74
C GLN A 29 12.20 -6.34 17.29
N PRO A 30 11.00 -5.96 16.82
CA PRO A 30 10.17 -6.94 16.15
C PRO A 30 11.07 -7.50 15.06
N HIS A 31 11.23 -8.83 15.03
CA HIS A 31 11.90 -9.53 13.94
C HIS A 31 11.16 -9.15 12.67
N ARG A 32 11.57 -8.04 12.07
CA ARG A 32 11.00 -7.52 10.85
C ARG A 32 11.45 -8.51 9.80
N PRO A 33 10.53 -9.20 9.10
CA PRO A 33 10.94 -10.09 8.04
C PRO A 33 11.91 -9.33 7.13
N ALA A 34 12.98 -10.00 6.71
CA ALA A 34 14.00 -9.46 5.80
C ALA A 34 13.34 -9.18 4.44
N GLY A 35 12.55 -8.11 4.40
CA GLY A 35 11.49 -7.93 3.41
C GLY A 35 11.91 -6.86 2.42
N GLN A 36 12.13 -7.31 1.18
CA GLN A 36 12.38 -6.52 -0.02
C GLN A 36 13.32 -5.32 0.19
N HIS A 37 14.61 -5.52 -0.05
CA HIS A 37 15.60 -4.44 -0.03
C HIS A 37 16.02 -3.99 -1.43
N THR A 38 15.58 -4.70 -2.46
CA THR A 38 15.86 -4.39 -3.85
C THR A 38 14.55 -4.32 -4.62
N CYS A 39 14.43 -3.34 -5.51
CA CYS A 39 13.27 -3.24 -6.41
C CYS A 39 13.11 -4.55 -7.21
N PRO A 40 11.90 -5.14 -7.26
CA PRO A 40 11.65 -6.39 -7.96
C PRO A 40 11.65 -6.26 -9.48
N ASN A 41 11.56 -5.03 -10.03
CA ASN A 41 11.73 -4.83 -11.47
C ASN A 41 13.20 -5.05 -11.86
N PRO A 42 13.53 -6.08 -12.68
CA PRO A 42 14.91 -6.40 -13.04
C PRO A 42 15.63 -5.26 -13.78
N GLU A 43 14.91 -4.46 -14.55
CA GLU A 43 15.49 -3.29 -15.25
C GLU A 43 15.86 -2.16 -14.29
N CYS A 44 15.30 -2.15 -13.08
CA CYS A 44 15.58 -1.14 -12.08
C CYS A 44 16.66 -1.57 -11.09
N GLY A 45 16.50 -2.73 -10.47
CA GLY A 45 17.45 -3.29 -9.50
C GLY A 45 17.80 -2.37 -8.32
N TYR A 46 17.02 -1.32 -8.04
CA TYR A 46 17.40 -0.30 -7.05
C TYR A 46 17.55 -0.91 -5.63
N PRO A 47 18.74 -0.79 -4.99
CA PRO A 47 18.96 -1.26 -3.63
C PRO A 47 18.60 -0.17 -2.61
N ALA A 48 17.57 -0.39 -1.80
CA ALA A 48 17.11 0.49 -0.75
C ALA A 48 17.99 0.42 0.51
N THR A 49 18.67 1.53 0.81
CA THR A 49 19.55 1.68 1.99
C THR A 49 18.86 2.47 3.10
N GLY A 50 18.95 1.95 4.34
CA GLY A 50 18.32 2.57 5.51
C GLY A 50 16.82 2.25 5.68
N ALA A 51 16.29 2.49 6.88
CA ALA A 51 14.94 2.08 7.26
C ALA A 51 13.85 2.76 6.43
N SER A 52 13.97 4.07 6.18
CA SER A 52 12.99 4.86 5.44
C SER A 52 12.89 4.46 3.97
N ALA A 53 14.02 4.24 3.30
CA ALA A 53 14.03 3.80 1.90
C ALA A 53 13.42 2.40 1.75
N ARG A 54 13.73 1.48 2.68
CA ARG A 54 13.14 0.14 2.71
C ARG A 54 11.63 0.19 3.01
N GLY A 55 11.20 1.10 3.88
CA GLY A 55 9.78 1.36 4.14
C GLY A 55 9.04 1.79 2.89
N ARG A 56 9.55 2.82 2.20
CA ARG A 56 8.98 3.30 0.95
C ARG A 56 8.94 2.22 -0.12
N LEU A 57 10.04 1.48 -0.30
CA LEU A 57 10.10 0.39 -1.27
C LEU A 57 9.00 -0.65 -1.00
N ARG A 58 8.80 -1.04 0.27
CA ARG A 58 7.75 -2.00 0.63
C ARG A 58 6.34 -1.49 0.31
N GLU A 59 6.06 -0.20 0.52
CA GLU A 59 4.77 0.37 0.14
C GLU A 59 4.60 0.45 -1.38
N ASP A 60 5.62 0.91 -2.10
CA ASP A 60 5.57 1.03 -3.57
C ASP A 60 5.28 -0.33 -4.23
N VAL A 61 5.88 -1.42 -3.75
CA VAL A 61 5.73 -2.77 -4.33
C VAL A 61 4.47 -3.51 -3.90
N LYS A 62 3.62 -2.92 -3.04
CA LYS A 62 2.26 -3.45 -2.82
C LYS A 62 1.35 -3.16 -4.01
N VAL A 63 1.63 -2.09 -4.75
CA VAL A 63 0.81 -1.68 -5.89
C VAL A 63 1.04 -2.63 -7.05
N VAL A 64 -0.03 -3.31 -7.47
CA VAL A 64 -0.05 -4.15 -8.66
C VAL A 64 -0.11 -3.26 -9.90
N TRP A 65 0.74 -3.53 -10.88
CA TRP A 65 0.68 -2.91 -12.19
C TRP A 65 0.40 -3.97 -13.24
N LEU A 66 -0.59 -3.74 -14.09
CA LEU A 66 -0.89 -4.57 -15.25
C LEU A 66 -0.34 -3.90 -16.49
N VAL A 67 0.57 -4.60 -17.16
CA VAL A 67 1.22 -4.16 -18.39
C VAL A 67 0.79 -5.06 -19.55
N PRO A 68 0.70 -4.54 -20.78
CA PRO A 68 0.54 -5.40 -21.95
C PRO A 68 1.68 -6.41 -22.02
N ASP A 69 1.35 -7.69 -22.25
CA ASP A 69 2.34 -8.73 -22.55
C ASP A 69 2.38 -8.92 -24.09
N PRO A 70 3.51 -8.61 -24.76
CA PRO A 70 3.62 -8.79 -26.21
C PRO A 70 3.57 -10.27 -26.64
N ASP A 71 3.98 -11.19 -25.76
CA ASP A 71 3.98 -12.63 -26.04
C ASP A 71 2.61 -13.25 -25.73
N GLN A 72 1.80 -12.60 -24.89
CA GLN A 72 0.47 -13.06 -24.47
C GLN A 72 -0.55 -11.90 -24.49
N PRO A 73 -1.03 -11.45 -25.67
CA PRO A 73 -1.85 -10.26 -25.79
C PRO A 73 -3.18 -10.30 -25.02
N ASP A 74 -3.70 -11.50 -24.77
CA ASP A 74 -4.94 -11.72 -24.01
C ASP A 74 -4.73 -11.87 -22.50
N THR A 75 -3.48 -11.83 -22.01
CA THR A 75 -3.14 -11.96 -20.59
C THR A 75 -2.22 -10.82 -20.16
N PRO A 76 -2.70 -9.87 -19.33
CA PRO A 76 -1.83 -8.81 -18.85
C PRO A 76 -0.72 -9.38 -17.96
N ALA A 77 0.49 -8.87 -18.12
CA ALA A 77 1.59 -9.23 -17.25
C ALA A 77 1.54 -8.41 -15.96
N GLU A 78 1.64 -9.10 -14.83
CA GLU A 78 1.75 -8.48 -13.52
C GLU A 78 3.19 -7.97 -13.29
N ARG A 79 3.31 -6.72 -12.83
CA ARG A 79 4.59 -6.09 -12.47
C ARG A 79 4.49 -5.34 -11.14
N ARG A 80 5.67 -5.08 -10.56
CA ARG A 80 5.85 -4.25 -9.37
C ARG A 80 6.96 -3.24 -9.63
N TYR A 81 6.70 -1.98 -9.35
CA TYR A 81 7.66 -0.90 -9.53
C TYR A 81 7.88 -0.16 -8.22
N CYS A 82 9.12 0.30 -8.00
CA CYS A 82 9.37 1.31 -6.97
C CYS A 82 9.09 2.71 -7.52
N ASN A 83 9.04 3.72 -6.65
CA ASN A 83 8.85 5.11 -7.06
C ASN A 83 9.92 5.63 -8.03
N ARG A 84 11.08 4.96 -8.18
CA ARG A 84 12.11 5.34 -9.16
C ARG A 84 11.74 4.89 -10.57
N CYS A 85 11.29 3.65 -10.72
CA CYS A 85 11.10 3.01 -12.03
C CYS A 85 9.63 2.83 -12.43
N ARG A 86 8.67 3.34 -11.64
CA ARG A 86 7.27 3.28 -12.04
C ARG A 86 7.05 3.97 -13.39
N PRO A 87 6.15 3.45 -14.23
CA PRO A 87 5.76 4.10 -15.47
C PRO A 87 5.37 5.56 -15.28
N ARG A 88 5.71 6.41 -16.26
CA ARG A 88 5.38 7.83 -16.33
C ARG A 88 5.18 8.20 -17.81
N PRO A 89 4.34 9.21 -18.12
CA PRO A 89 3.71 10.17 -17.20
C PRO A 89 2.33 9.71 -16.66
N PRO A 90 1.77 10.37 -15.62
CA PRO A 90 0.49 9.98 -15.00
C PRO A 90 -0.69 9.87 -15.97
N GLN A 91 -0.66 10.62 -17.08
CA GLN A 91 -1.69 10.57 -18.13
C GLN A 91 -1.70 9.24 -18.89
N GLN A 92 -0.71 8.36 -18.69
CA GLN A 92 -0.66 7.03 -19.29
C GLN A 92 -0.98 5.92 -18.28
N ILE A 93 -1.46 6.29 -17.08
CA ILE A 93 -1.81 5.36 -16.01
C ILE A 93 -3.30 5.47 -15.75
N ALA A 94 -4.02 4.36 -15.73
CA ALA A 94 -5.42 4.33 -15.32
C ALA A 94 -5.60 3.26 -14.25
N ASP A 95 -6.39 3.53 -13.22
CA ASP A 95 -6.69 2.57 -12.17
C ASP A 95 -8.01 1.86 -12.45
N VAL A 96 -8.08 0.60 -12.01
CA VAL A 96 -9.35 -0.11 -11.91
C VAL A 96 -9.93 0.20 -10.54
N GLU A 97 -11.11 0.79 -10.51
CA GLU A 97 -11.79 1.16 -9.27
C GLU A 97 -12.68 0.03 -8.76
N CYS A 98 -12.79 -0.07 -7.44
CA CYS A 98 -13.78 -0.89 -6.77
C CYS A 98 -15.06 -0.07 -6.60
N ALA A 99 -16.22 -0.62 -6.94
CA ALA A 99 -17.49 0.09 -6.79
C ALA A 99 -17.92 0.31 -5.32
N ALA A 100 -17.33 -0.43 -4.37
CA ALA A 100 -17.66 -0.34 -2.94
C ALA A 100 -16.63 0.42 -2.09
N CYS A 101 -15.44 0.73 -2.63
CA CYS A 101 -14.43 1.48 -1.89
C CYS A 101 -13.51 2.29 -2.77
N ASP A 102 -12.97 3.35 -2.18
CA ASP A 102 -11.93 4.16 -2.79
C ASP A 102 -10.53 3.51 -2.68
N HIS A 103 -10.45 2.26 -2.21
CA HIS A 103 -9.21 1.50 -2.21
C HIS A 103 -8.96 0.96 -3.62
N GLY A 104 -8.17 1.73 -4.38
CA GLY A 104 -7.86 1.47 -5.78
C GLY A 104 -7.34 0.05 -6.04
N GLY A 105 -7.74 -0.50 -7.18
CA GLY A 105 -7.27 -1.78 -7.69
C GLY A 105 -5.92 -1.67 -8.42
N PRO A 106 -5.60 -2.64 -9.30
CA PRO A 106 -4.37 -2.58 -10.07
C PRO A 106 -4.31 -1.35 -10.97
N LEU A 107 -3.09 -0.84 -11.17
CA LEU A 107 -2.80 0.24 -12.11
C LEU A 107 -2.52 -0.33 -13.50
N LEU A 108 -3.25 0.13 -14.49
CA LEU A 108 -3.06 -0.17 -15.90
C LEU A 108 -2.10 0.83 -16.53
N VAL A 109 -1.32 0.38 -17.50
CA VAL A 109 -0.45 1.23 -18.32
C VAL A 109 -0.50 0.87 -19.80
N GLY A 110 0.07 1.73 -20.64
CA GLY A 110 0.17 1.51 -22.08
C GLY A 110 -1.21 1.37 -22.73
N GLU A 111 -1.35 0.39 -23.63
CA GLU A 111 -2.61 0.17 -24.34
C GLU A 111 -3.76 -0.27 -23.42
N LEU A 112 -3.49 -0.88 -22.26
CA LEU A 112 -4.52 -1.23 -21.28
C LEU A 112 -5.15 0.03 -20.66
N ALA A 113 -4.32 0.97 -20.22
CA ALA A 113 -4.79 2.25 -19.67
C ALA A 113 -5.55 3.08 -20.71
N LYS A 114 -5.02 3.12 -21.93
CA LYS A 114 -5.66 3.82 -23.05
C LYS A 114 -7.02 3.21 -23.39
N ALA A 115 -7.12 1.88 -23.46
CA ALA A 115 -8.37 1.19 -23.73
C ALA A 115 -9.43 1.49 -22.66
N LEU A 116 -9.05 1.46 -21.37
CA LEU A 116 -9.95 1.83 -20.27
C LEU A 116 -10.45 3.28 -20.42
N ARG A 117 -9.54 4.23 -20.62
CA ARG A 117 -9.87 5.66 -20.74
C ARG A 117 -10.74 5.97 -21.96
N THR A 118 -10.47 5.34 -23.11
CA THR A 118 -11.21 5.60 -24.36
C THR A 118 -12.58 4.94 -24.37
N ARG A 119 -12.70 3.73 -23.82
CA ARG A 119 -13.96 2.95 -23.86
C ARG A 119 -14.83 3.13 -22.62
N GLY A 120 -14.28 3.72 -21.56
CA GLY A 120 -14.95 3.85 -20.26
C GLY A 120 -15.23 2.50 -19.59
N THR A 121 -14.62 1.41 -20.07
CA THR A 121 -14.88 0.05 -19.61
C THR A 121 -13.58 -0.73 -19.50
N VAL A 122 -13.49 -1.59 -18.50
CA VAL A 122 -12.29 -2.41 -18.24
C VAL A 122 -12.07 -3.39 -19.41
N PRO A 123 -10.87 -3.43 -20.01
CA PRO A 123 -10.55 -4.36 -21.10
C PRO A 123 -10.82 -5.82 -20.70
N VAL A 124 -11.26 -6.65 -21.64
CA VAL A 124 -11.63 -8.06 -21.39
C VAL A 124 -10.49 -8.85 -20.74
N ALA A 125 -9.25 -8.70 -21.23
CA ALA A 125 -8.08 -9.36 -20.66
C ALA A 125 -7.82 -8.95 -19.19
N VAL A 126 -7.99 -7.66 -18.87
CA VAL A 126 -7.87 -7.14 -17.50
C VAL A 126 -9.00 -7.67 -16.64
N ARG A 127 -10.23 -7.72 -17.15
CA ARG A 127 -11.38 -8.28 -16.45
C ARG A 127 -11.17 -9.75 -16.11
N ALA A 128 -10.72 -10.56 -17.07
CA ALA A 128 -10.41 -11.97 -16.83
C ALA A 128 -9.35 -12.13 -15.73
N TRP A 129 -8.27 -11.33 -15.77
CA TRP A 129 -7.25 -11.31 -14.73
C TRP A 129 -7.84 -10.93 -13.36
N LEU A 130 -8.69 -9.91 -13.29
CA LEU A 130 -9.32 -9.47 -12.04
C LEU A 130 -10.15 -10.60 -11.41
N LEU A 131 -10.98 -11.27 -12.21
CA LEU A 131 -11.83 -12.37 -11.75
C LEU A 131 -10.99 -13.55 -11.23
N ASP A 132 -9.89 -13.87 -11.91
CA ASP A 132 -8.92 -14.88 -11.45
C ASP A 132 -8.27 -14.48 -10.10
N HIS A 133 -8.10 -13.17 -9.88
CA HIS A 133 -7.56 -12.61 -8.62
C HIS A 133 -8.65 -12.31 -7.57
N GLY A 134 -9.81 -12.95 -7.70
CA GLY A 134 -10.87 -12.90 -6.70
C GLY A 134 -11.71 -11.63 -6.70
N TRP A 135 -11.55 -10.76 -7.70
CA TRP A 135 -12.53 -9.70 -7.96
C TRP A 135 -13.84 -10.33 -8.43
N ARG A 136 -14.93 -9.59 -8.23
CA ARG A 136 -16.28 -10.03 -8.60
C ARG A 136 -16.96 -8.98 -9.45
N GLU A 137 -17.67 -9.41 -10.47
CA GLU A 137 -18.53 -8.55 -11.26
C GLU A 137 -19.93 -8.50 -10.64
N GLN A 138 -20.51 -7.31 -10.57
CA GLN A 138 -21.88 -7.06 -10.14
C GLN A 138 -22.80 -6.83 -11.34
N GLU A 139 -24.10 -6.78 -11.06
CA GLU A 139 -25.09 -6.39 -12.06
C GLU A 139 -24.80 -4.98 -12.58
N GLY A 140 -24.83 -4.79 -13.90
CA GLY A 140 -24.42 -3.53 -14.52
C GLY A 140 -22.93 -3.42 -14.86
N GLY A 141 -22.12 -4.45 -14.54
CA GLY A 141 -20.72 -4.53 -14.95
C GLY A 141 -19.72 -3.83 -14.01
N GLU A 142 -20.19 -3.42 -12.83
CA GLU A 142 -19.35 -2.89 -11.76
C GLU A 142 -18.45 -3.97 -11.16
N LEU A 143 -17.27 -3.57 -10.68
CA LEU A 143 -16.26 -4.49 -10.15
C LEU A 143 -16.07 -4.29 -8.65
N LEU A 144 -16.07 -5.39 -7.90
CA LEU A 144 -15.79 -5.40 -6.47
C LEU A 144 -14.48 -6.12 -6.19
N CYS A 145 -13.63 -5.48 -5.39
CA CYS A 145 -12.36 -6.05 -4.96
C CYS A 145 -12.59 -7.20 -3.96
N PRO A 146 -11.59 -8.09 -3.78
CA PRO A 146 -11.74 -9.27 -2.92
C PRO A 146 -12.04 -8.93 -1.45
N ASP A 147 -11.67 -7.73 -0.98
CA ASP A 147 -11.84 -7.29 0.41
C ASP A 147 -13.30 -6.98 0.80
N HIS A 148 -14.20 -6.79 -0.17
CA HIS A 148 -15.63 -6.58 0.11
C HIS A 148 -16.43 -7.86 -0.07
N PRO A 149 -17.31 -8.25 0.87
CA PRO A 149 -18.21 -9.38 0.64
C PRO A 149 -19.01 -9.14 -0.63
N ALA A 150 -19.28 -10.21 -1.38
CA ALA A 150 -20.24 -10.13 -2.47
C ALA A 150 -21.55 -9.56 -1.91
N ALA A 151 -22.17 -8.60 -2.60
CA ALA A 151 -23.48 -8.10 -2.20
C ALA A 151 -24.41 -9.31 -2.05
N VAL A 152 -24.86 -9.57 -0.82
CA VAL A 152 -25.86 -10.58 -0.57
C VAL A 152 -27.15 -10.03 -1.16
N ARG A 153 -27.55 -10.61 -2.29
CA ARG A 153 -28.85 -10.34 -2.93
C ARG A 153 -29.98 -10.99 -2.13
#